data_AF-A0A5S9M4C6-F1
#
_entry.id   AF-A0A5S9M4C6-F1
#
_cell.length_a   1.000
_cell.length_b   1.000
_cell.length_c   1.000
_cell.angle_alpha   90.00
_cell.angle_beta   90.00
_cell.angle_gamma   90.00
#
_symmetry.space_group_name_H-M   'P 1'
#
loop_
_entity.id
_entity.type
_entity.pdbx_description
1 polymer ?
#
loop_
_entity_poly.entity_id
_entity_poly.type
_entity_poly.pdbx_seq_one_letter_code
_entity_poly.pdbx_strand_id
1 'polypeptide(L)' 'MADVSYRLGIDIGGTFTDLSLINEATGELTELKTPTVTDDPAQGIINGLNLLKKKEVLIYPTFNTSFTE' A
#
# COMPACT_ATOMS: atom_id res chain seq x y z
N MET A 1 -6.88 -23.12 -2.12
CA MET A 1 -5.72 -22.21 -2.00
C MET A 1 -6.27 -20.93 -1.39
N ALA A 2 -5.72 -20.46 -0.27
CA ALA A 2 -6.10 -19.14 0.23
C ALA A 2 -5.72 -18.15 -0.86
N ASP A 3 -6.71 -17.43 -1.38
CA ASP A 3 -6.48 -16.38 -2.38
C ASP A 3 -5.56 -15.34 -1.74
N VAL A 4 -4.42 -15.04 -2.37
CA VAL A 4 -3.54 -13.98 -1.91
C VAL A 4 -4.17 -12.67 -2.37
N SER A 5 -5.07 -12.16 -1.55
CA SER A 5 -5.77 -10.92 -1.83
C SER A 5 -5.04 -9.73 -1.21
N TYR A 6 -4.94 -8.66 -2.00
CA TYR A 6 -4.48 -7.36 -1.53
C TYR A 6 -5.63 -6.37 -1.62
N ARG A 7 -5.78 -5.53 -0.61
CA ARG A 7 -6.68 -4.36 -0.67
C ARG A 7 -5.86 -3.10 -0.80
N LEU A 8 -6.21 -2.26 -1.77
CA LEU A 8 -5.61 -0.95 -1.96
C LEU A 8 -6.64 0.13 -1.64
N GLY A 9 -6.38 0.94 -0.62
CA GLY A 9 -7.07 2.19 -0.35
C GLY A 9 -6.35 3.36 -1.02
N ILE A 10 -7.11 4.31 -1.54
CA ILE A 10 -6.59 5.54 -2.15
C ILE A 10 -7.44 6.70 -1.64
N ASP A 11 -6.81 7.73 -1.09
CA ASP A 11 -7.43 8.99 -0.70
C ASP A 11 -6.79 10.14 -1.47
N ILE A 12 -7.57 10.81 -2.32
CA ILE A 12 -7.10 11.93 -3.14
C ILE A 12 -7.46 13.23 -2.43
N GLY A 13 -6.48 13.84 -1.79
CA GLY A 13 -6.60 15.18 -1.22
C GLY A 13 -6.20 16.29 -2.20
N GLY A 14 -6.28 17.55 -1.75
CA GLY A 14 -5.89 18.71 -2.56
C GLY A 14 -4.38 18.86 -2.81
N THR A 15 -3.56 18.48 -1.83
CA THR A 15 -2.08 18.59 -1.90
C THR A 15 -1.42 17.24 -2.13
N PHE A 16 -1.95 16.19 -1.49
CA PHE A 16 -1.38 14.86 -1.52
C PHE A 16 -2.44 13.80 -1.78
N THR A 17 -2.01 12.72 -2.41
CA THR A 17 -2.73 11.47 -2.57
C THR A 17 -2.07 10.43 -1.68
N ASP A 18 -2.86 9.79 -0.82
CA ASP A 18 -2.44 8.75 0.10
C ASP A 18 -2.85 7.38 -0.45
N LEU A 19 -1.94 6.40 -0.40
CA LEU A 19 -2.16 5.02 -0.83
C LEU A 19 -1.81 4.07 0.33
N SER A 20 -2.73 3.14 0.62
CA SER A 20 -2.58 2.13 1.68
C SER A 20 -2.83 0.74 1.09
N LEU A 21 -1.80 -0.10 1.03
CA LEU A 21 -1.87 -1.47 0.52
C LEU A 21 -1.82 -2.46 1.68
N ILE A 22 -2.85 -3.28 1.82
CA ILE A 22 -2.94 -4.33 2.84
C ILE A 22 -2.81 -5.69 2.16
N ASN A 23 -1.87 -6.51 2.61
CA ASN A 23 -1.86 -7.94 2.35
C ASN A 23 -2.86 -8.62 3.28
N GLU A 24 -3.94 -9.17 2.76
CA GLU A 24 -4.98 -9.75 3.62
C GLU A 24 -4.58 -11.08 4.27
N ALA A 25 -3.62 -11.79 3.66
CA ALA A 25 -3.13 -13.04 4.20
C ALA A 25 -2.19 -12.83 5.40
N THR A 26 -1.39 -11.76 5.39
CA THR A 26 -0.39 -11.48 6.45
C THR A 26 -0.77 -10.32 7.36
N GLY A 27 -1.71 -9.47 6.96
CA GLY A 27 -2.02 -8.20 7.61
C GLY A 27 -0.99 -7.10 7.39
N GLU A 28 0.01 -7.31 6.52
CA GLU A 28 1.05 -6.32 6.23
C GLU A 28 0.45 -5.07 5.58
N LEU A 29 0.71 -3.90 6.16
CA LEU A 29 0.27 -2.60 5.65
C LEU A 29 1.46 -1.82 5.09
N THR A 30 1.36 -1.41 3.82
CA THR A 30 2.31 -0.50 3.16
C THR A 30 1.62 0.83 2.87
N GLU A 31 2.23 1.92 3.30
CA GLU A 31 1.72 3.28 3.06
C GLU A 31 2.66 4.08 2.14
N LEU A 32 2.03 4.90 1.29
CA LEU A 32 2.71 5.80 0.39
C LEU A 32 1.90 7.09 0.26
N LYS A 33 2.61 8.22 0.35
CA LYS A 33 2.06 9.56 0.10
C LYS A 33 2.75 10.15 -1.12
N THR A 34 1.97 10.65 -2.06
CA THR A 34 2.48 11.30 -3.29
C THR A 34 1.83 12.66 -3.46
N PRO A 35 2.48 13.64 -4.12
CA PRO A 35 1.80 14.87 -4.53
C PRO A 35 0.56 14.56 -5.36
N THR A 36 -0.54 15.28 -5.12
CA THR A 36 -1.74 15.18 -5.97
C THR A 36 -1.45 15.78 -7.33
N VAL A 37 -1.91 15.10 -8.37
CA VAL A 37 -2.00 15.67 -9.73
C VAL A 37 -3.44 16.17 -9.88
N THR A 38 -3.67 17.44 -9.54
CA THR A 38 -5.04 17.97 -9.33
C THR A 38 -5.84 18.05 -10.63
N ASP A 39 -5.16 18.30 -11.74
CA ASP A 39 -5.70 18.34 -13.09
C ASP A 39 -5.92 16.95 -13.70
N ASP A 40 -5.20 15.93 -13.21
CA ASP A 40 -5.36 14.52 -13.59
C ASP A 40 -5.14 13.57 -12.40
N PRO A 41 -6.17 13.33 -11.58
CA PRO A 41 -6.06 12.43 -10.42
C PRO A 41 -5.70 11.00 -10.79
N ALA A 42 -6.07 10.53 -11.99
CA ALA A 42 -5.72 9.19 -12.46
C ALA A 42 -4.21 9.05 -12.67
N GLN A 43 -3.57 10.08 -13.22
CA GLN A 43 -2.11 10.13 -13.33
C GLN A 43 -1.43 10.11 -11.95
N GLY A 44 -2.01 10.80 -10.96
CA GLY A 44 -1.55 10.75 -9.57
C GLY A 44 -1.57 9.32 -8.99
N ILE A 45 -2.66 8.58 -9.22
CA ILE A 45 -2.78 7.17 -8.82
C ILE A 45 -1.72 6.31 -9.52
N ILE A 46 -1.55 6.45 -10.83
CA ILE A 46 -0.56 5.67 -11.60
C ILE A 46 0.86 5.92 -11.08
N ASN A 47 1.19 7.17 -10.75
CA ASN A 47 2.47 7.52 -10.14
C ASN A 47 2.66 6.82 -8.78
N GLY A 48 1.63 6.84 -7.93
CA GLY A 48 1.61 6.12 -6.65
C GLY A 48 1.79 4.61 -6.81
N LEU A 49 1.09 3.98 -7.75
CA LEU A 49 1.22 2.55 -8.06
C LEU A 49 2.63 2.19 -8.55
N ASN A 50 3.21 3.01 -9.41
CA ASN A 50 4.59 2.80 -9.89
C ASN A 50 5.61 2.90 -8.75
N LEU A 51 5.40 3.80 -7.80
CA LEU A 51 6.23 3.94 -6.61
C LEU A 51 6.03 2.76 -5.65
N LEU A 52 4.80 2.30 -5.43
CA LEU A 52 4.52 1.08 -4.64
C LEU A 52 5.21 -0.15 -5.24
N LYS A 53 5.17 -0.29 -6.57
CA LYS A 53 5.86 -1.38 -7.28
C LYS A 53 7.38 -1.29 -7.14
N LYS A 54 7.95 -0.09 -7.25
CA LYS A 54 9.40 0.16 -7.06
C LYS A 54 9.85 0.04 -5.62
N LYS A 55 8.95 0.26 -4.66
CA LYS A 55 9.24 0.11 -3.24
C LYS A 55 9.53 -1.34 -2.85
N GLU A 56 9.42 -2.31 -3.78
CA GLU A 56 9.75 -3.73 -3.63
C GLU A 56 9.88 -4.10 -2.16
N VAL A 57 8.72 -4.12 -1.48
CA VAL A 57 8.43 -5.08 -0.43
C VAL A 57 9.68 -5.39 0.39
N LEU A 58 10.24 -4.38 1.06
CA LEU A 58 11.09 -4.62 2.22
C LEU A 58 10.15 -5.19 3.28
N ILE A 59 9.83 -6.47 3.15
CA ILE A 59 9.22 -7.27 4.20
C ILE A 59 10.23 -7.17 5.32
N TYR A 60 9.98 -6.29 6.27
CA TYR A 60 10.50 -6.50 7.61
C TYR A 60 9.68 -7.68 8.13
N PRO A 61 10.26 -8.87 8.35
CA PRO A 61 9.58 -9.89 9.13
C PRO A 61 9.48 -9.31 10.53
N THR A 62 8.35 -8.72 10.89
CA THR A 62 8.06 -8.46 12.29
C THR A 62 7.97 -9.82 12.96
N PHE A 63 8.92 -10.01 13.87
CA PHE A 63 9.23 -11.26 14.52
C PHE A 63 8.02 -11.93 15.18
N ASN A 64 8.07 -13.25 15.12
CA ASN A 64 7.33 -14.26 15.88
C ASN A 64 7.10 -13.88 17.36
N THR A 65 5.85 -13.99 17.81
CA THR A 65 5.57 -14.50 19.16
C THR A 65 4.52 -15.59 19.07
N SER A 66 5.02 -16.82 19.07
CA SER A 66 4.29 -18.00 19.50
C SER A 66 3.67 -17.72 20.87
N PHE A 67 2.35 -17.86 20.98
CA PHE A 67 1.74 -18.29 22.23
C PHE A 67 1.22 -19.70 22.00
N THR A 68 1.94 -20.65 22.58
CA THR A 68 1.49 -22.01 22.83
C THR A 68 0.51 -22.02 24.00
N GLU A 69 -0.51 -22.86 23.85
CA GLU A 69 -1.57 -23.28 24.80
C GLU A 69 -2.69 -22.28 25.12
#